data_AF-A0A923HQU2-F1
#
_entry.id   AF-A0A923HQU2-F1
#
_cell.length_a   1.000
_cell.length_b   1.000
_cell.length_c   1.000
_cell.angle_alpha   90.00
_cell.angle_beta   90.00
_cell.angle_gamma   90.00
#
_symmetry.space_group_name_H-M   'P 1'
#
loop_
_entity.id
_entity.type
_entity.pdbx_description
1 polymer ?
#
loop_
_entity_poly.entity_id
_entity_poly.type
_entity_poly.pdbx_seq_one_letter_code
_entity_poly.pdbx_strand_id
1 'polypeptide(L)'
;MVAFKNTAPVVWILVAIAVLISGIILLFDVKLAWEIIVAIVSGSIFVVGIMYLLSIFLKKGESKFKELGIGLLCLFGGVAIYVFPQFIKGTFAFAVGALGIIMGFFVLLSSLKLKKDGASWLGTLLIALIYIGLGIEMAFFATQGRLFGIIFGIYLILFSLNIFSDALASFMKNNDGAQKMKKHIRVSLPVVIAAFLPIRLLNKVNKLVAEEPGALLLLSDKNKEQEIDMEIFIHTKAGLLPGIGHVDVSMGDVVYSYGNYDTATWKMGGFFADGVMVEMGKVSHIKQSLDVEKKILMGYGLSLPPDQKKGARDKLNEIILDLVPWEPLAELAEKGQIDGKPEDYDDVSSQLYNDAGARFYKFKFGDPFKTYYAMGTNCVKLVDTIVGKTGIDLMKINGIITPGAYLDYLDRLYERGDSIVVSRTLYQDIEKNIKKDGLSDFG
;
A
#
# COMPACT_ATOMS: atom_id res chain seq x y z
N MET A 1 -5.96 13.27 4.20
CA MET A 1 -5.07 13.83 5.24
C MET A 1 -5.00 15.33 4.96
N VAL A 2 -5.80 16.16 5.64
CA VAL A 2 -5.98 17.59 5.28
C VAL A 2 -5.17 18.53 6.20
N ALA A 3 -4.34 17.98 7.09
CA ALA A 3 -3.66 18.75 8.14
C ALA A 3 -2.21 19.18 7.83
N PHE A 4 -1.72 19.09 6.59
CA PHE A 4 -0.37 19.54 6.23
C PHE A 4 -0.31 20.50 5.05
N LYS A 5 -1.38 21.28 4.82
CA LYS A 5 -1.42 22.25 3.72
C LYS A 5 -0.51 23.47 3.92
N ASN A 6 0.32 23.57 4.97
CA ASN A 6 1.21 24.73 5.18
C ASN A 6 2.41 24.54 6.13
N THR A 7 2.89 23.31 6.43
CA THR A 7 4.22 23.17 7.05
C THR A 7 5.26 23.30 5.95
N ALA A 8 5.80 24.51 5.86
CA ALA A 8 6.67 25.02 4.80
C ALA A 8 7.73 24.00 4.34
N PRO A 9 8.04 23.91 3.04
CA PRO A 9 9.07 23.03 2.47
C PRO A 9 10.41 22.95 3.25
N VAL A 10 10.71 23.95 4.07
CA VAL A 10 11.78 23.96 5.10
C VAL A 10 11.74 22.74 6.04
N VAL A 11 10.56 22.36 6.55
CA VAL A 11 10.42 21.19 7.45
C VAL A 11 10.83 19.91 6.72
N TRP A 12 10.42 19.76 5.45
CA TRP A 12 10.80 18.61 4.63
C TRP A 12 12.30 18.57 4.32
N ILE A 13 12.94 19.73 4.16
CA ILE A 13 14.41 19.82 4.05
C ILE A 13 15.08 19.37 5.36
N LEU A 14 14.59 19.83 6.51
CA LEU A 14 15.13 19.41 7.81
C LEU A 14 14.99 17.90 8.02
N VAL A 15 13.85 17.33 7.64
CA VAL A 15 13.63 15.88 7.65
C VAL A 15 14.60 15.18 6.70
N ALA A 16 14.76 15.67 5.46
CA ALA A 16 15.69 15.09 4.50
C ALA A 16 17.13 15.08 5.03
N ILE A 17 17.59 16.18 5.64
CA ILE A 17 18.92 16.27 6.27
C ILE A 17 19.06 15.27 7.41
N ALA A 18 18.07 15.17 8.30
CA ALA A 18 18.12 14.22 9.42
C ALA A 18 18.18 12.76 8.94
N VAL A 19 17.40 12.41 7.89
CA VAL A 19 17.44 11.08 7.27
C VAL A 19 18.78 10.82 6.59
N LEU A 20 19.33 11.81 5.89
CA LEU A 20 20.64 11.70 5.23
C LEU A 20 21.75 11.43 6.25
N ILE A 21 21.79 12.22 7.34
CA ILE A 21 22.75 12.03 8.44
C ILE A 21 22.61 10.63 9.04
N SER A 22 21.38 10.18 9.29
CA SER A 22 21.12 8.83 9.81
C SER A 22 21.63 7.74 8.87
N GLY A 23 21.44 7.91 7.56
CA GLY A 23 21.95 7.01 6.54
C GLY A 23 23.48 6.95 6.48
N ILE A 24 24.14 8.10 6.59
CA ILE A 24 25.61 8.22 6.64
C ILE A 24 26.17 7.54 7.90
N ILE A 25 25.57 7.79 9.07
CA ILE A 25 25.98 7.16 10.34
C ILE A 25 25.85 5.64 10.22
N LEU A 26 24.72 5.12 9.71
CA LEU A 26 24.55 3.68 9.51
C LEU A 26 25.54 3.07 8.50
N LEU A 27 25.95 3.83 7.49
CA LEU A 27 26.90 3.37 6.48
C LEU A 27 28.32 3.21 7.05
N PHE A 28 28.77 4.15 7.89
CA PHE A 28 30.15 4.23 8.37
C PHE A 28 30.35 3.73 9.80
N ASP A 29 29.38 3.90 10.68
CA ASP A 29 29.45 3.53 12.10
C ASP A 29 28.10 3.02 12.64
N VAL A 30 27.83 1.75 12.36
CA VAL A 30 26.65 1.03 12.87
C VAL A 30 26.61 0.99 14.40
N LYS A 31 27.78 1.00 15.06
CA LYS A 31 27.84 0.98 16.52
C LYS A 31 27.31 2.31 17.08
N LEU A 32 27.77 3.43 16.54
CA LEU A 32 27.27 4.76 16.88
C LEU A 32 25.77 4.89 16.59
N ALA A 33 25.29 4.38 15.45
CA ALA A 33 23.86 4.37 15.13
C ALA A 33 23.04 3.69 16.24
N TRP A 34 23.50 2.52 16.69
CA TRP A 34 22.85 1.78 17.76
C TRP A 34 22.92 2.48 19.12
N GLU A 35 24.03 3.12 19.44
CA GLU A 35 24.18 3.90 20.68
C GLU A 35 23.19 5.07 20.71
N ILE A 36 23.05 5.79 19.59
CA ILE A 36 22.07 6.87 19.44
C ILE A 36 20.64 6.33 19.60
N ILE A 37 20.29 5.22 18.92
CA ILE A 37 18.96 4.60 19.02
C ILE A 37 18.65 4.22 20.47
N VAL A 38 19.58 3.54 21.15
CA VAL A 38 19.41 3.14 22.55
C VAL A 38 19.23 4.36 23.44
N ALA A 39 20.04 5.40 23.28
CA ALA A 39 19.95 6.62 24.07
C ALA A 39 18.59 7.32 23.89
N ILE A 40 18.12 7.45 22.64
CA ILE A 40 16.83 8.06 22.34
C ILE A 40 15.68 7.25 22.91
N VAL A 41 15.67 5.92 22.71
CA VAL A 41 14.60 5.03 23.18
C VAL A 41 14.56 4.98 24.71
N SER A 42 15.70 4.75 25.35
CA SER A 42 15.80 4.73 26.82
C SER A 42 15.41 6.08 27.42
N GLY A 43 15.93 7.19 26.89
CA GLY A 43 15.59 8.54 27.35
C GLY A 43 14.11 8.85 27.19
N SER A 44 13.50 8.49 26.06
CA SER A 44 12.06 8.71 25.83
C SER A 44 11.20 7.91 26.81
N ILE A 45 11.51 6.63 27.04
CA ILE A 45 10.79 5.80 28.01
C ILE A 45 10.97 6.35 29.43
N PHE A 46 12.18 6.81 29.77
CA PHE A 46 12.46 7.43 31.06
C PHE A 46 11.65 8.71 31.28
N VAL A 47 11.60 9.60 30.28
CA VAL A 47 10.79 10.83 30.32
C VAL A 47 9.30 10.50 30.46
N VAL A 48 8.79 9.50 29.73
CA VAL A 48 7.41 9.03 29.90
C VAL A 48 7.16 8.55 31.33
N GLY A 49 8.12 7.82 31.92
CA GLY A 49 8.05 7.42 33.33
C GLY A 49 7.92 8.61 34.28
N ILE A 50 8.72 9.66 34.08
CA ILE A 50 8.61 10.92 34.84
C ILE A 50 7.22 11.54 34.64
N MET A 51 6.71 11.62 33.40
CA MET A 51 5.39 12.19 33.13
C MET A 51 4.27 11.45 33.86
N TYR A 52 4.33 10.12 33.91
CA TYR A 52 3.38 9.28 34.68
C TYR A 52 3.52 9.48 36.20
N LEU A 53 4.71 9.76 36.72
CA LEU A 53 4.86 10.10 38.14
C LEU A 53 4.35 11.51 38.46
N LEU A 54 4.57 12.48 37.57
CA LEU A 54 4.06 13.84 37.72
C LEU A 54 2.53 13.89 37.59
N SER A 55 1.92 13.01 36.78
CA SER A 55 0.47 12.95 36.59
C SER A 55 -0.28 12.64 37.90
N ILE A 56 0.35 11.91 38.83
CA ILE A 56 -0.20 11.58 40.17
C ILE A 56 -0.57 12.83 40.96
N PHE A 57 0.18 13.93 40.77
CA PHE A 57 -0.05 15.20 41.46
C PHE A 57 -0.98 16.14 40.70
N LEU A 58 -1.15 15.94 39.39
CA LEU A 58 -1.88 16.85 38.50
C LEU A 58 -3.31 16.37 38.20
N LYS A 59 -3.54 15.06 38.10
CA LYS A 59 -4.84 14.51 37.71
C LYS A 59 -5.68 14.12 38.93
N LYS A 60 -6.88 14.71 39.05
CA LYS A 60 -7.92 14.29 40.00
C LYS A 60 -8.80 13.22 39.32
N GLY A 61 -8.84 12.01 39.88
CA GLY A 61 -9.78 10.94 39.49
C GLY A 61 -9.18 9.67 38.87
N GLU A 62 -7.91 9.68 38.46
CA GLU A 62 -7.22 8.46 38.00
C GLU A 62 -6.64 7.66 39.18
N SER A 63 -6.53 6.33 39.02
CA SER A 63 -5.93 5.45 40.04
C SER A 63 -4.45 5.76 40.20
N LYS A 64 -4.11 6.44 41.31
CA LYS A 64 -2.73 6.80 41.65
C LYS A 64 -1.78 5.60 41.69
N PHE A 65 -2.29 4.42 42.05
CA PHE A 65 -1.51 3.18 42.08
C PHE A 65 -1.13 2.70 40.67
N LYS A 66 -2.03 2.84 39.70
CA LYS A 66 -1.78 2.48 38.30
C LYS A 66 -0.73 3.41 37.69
N GLU A 67 -0.89 4.72 37.86
CA GLU A 67 0.05 5.72 37.35
C GLU A 67 1.44 5.55 37.99
N LEU A 68 1.51 5.28 39.30
CA LEU A 68 2.76 4.96 39.99
C LEU A 68 3.42 3.69 39.43
N GLY A 69 2.65 2.62 39.24
CA GLY A 69 3.15 1.36 38.70
C GLY A 69 3.72 1.53 37.29
N ILE A 70 3.00 2.22 36.39
CA ILE A 70 3.46 2.49 35.02
C ILE A 70 4.68 3.42 35.04
N GLY A 71 4.65 4.49 35.85
CA GLY A 71 5.76 5.44 35.95
C GLY A 71 7.06 4.78 36.42
N LEU A 72 7.00 3.95 37.46
CA LEU A 72 8.15 3.18 37.93
C LEU A 72 8.63 2.14 36.90
N LEU A 73 7.71 1.41 36.27
CA LEU A 73 8.05 0.44 35.21
C LEU A 73 8.81 1.13 34.07
N CYS A 74 8.34 2.29 33.61
CA CYS A 74 8.99 3.06 32.55
C CYS A 74 10.34 3.63 33.00
N LEU A 75 10.45 4.18 34.21
CA LEU A 75 11.74 4.67 34.72
C LEU A 75 12.79 3.56 34.79
N PHE A 76 12.47 2.45 35.46
CA PHE A 76 13.39 1.31 35.57
C PHE A 76 13.63 0.65 34.22
N GLY A 77 12.61 0.54 33.37
CA GLY A 77 12.73 0.03 32.01
C GLY A 77 13.67 0.87 31.16
N GLY A 78 13.57 2.20 31.22
CA GLY A 78 14.47 3.12 30.51
C GLY A 78 15.92 2.95 30.94
N VAL A 79 16.18 2.91 32.25
CA VAL A 79 17.52 2.68 32.81
C VAL A 79 18.05 1.29 32.43
N ALA A 80 17.22 0.25 32.56
CA ALA A 80 17.60 -1.12 32.23
C ALA A 80 17.96 -1.27 30.75
N ILE A 81 17.21 -0.63 29.85
CA ILE A 81 17.51 -0.62 28.40
C ILE A 81 18.86 0.06 28.12
N TYR A 82 19.16 1.16 28.81
CA TYR A 82 20.43 1.87 28.64
C TYR A 82 21.62 1.04 29.14
N VAL A 83 21.47 0.36 30.29
CA VAL A 83 22.52 -0.49 30.89
C VAL A 83 22.69 -1.81 30.13
N PHE A 84 21.60 -2.40 29.64
CA PHE A 84 21.61 -3.68 28.93
C PHE A 84 21.10 -3.54 27.49
N PRO A 85 21.81 -2.80 26.62
CA PRO A 85 21.36 -2.50 25.26
C PRO A 85 21.28 -3.75 24.37
N GLN A 86 21.93 -4.84 24.76
CA GLN A 86 21.91 -6.11 24.02
C GLN A 86 20.51 -6.71 23.93
N PHE A 87 19.63 -6.47 24.91
CA PHE A 87 18.24 -6.93 24.83
C PHE A 87 17.50 -6.25 23.68
N ILE A 88 17.58 -4.92 23.59
CA ILE A 88 16.94 -4.18 22.48
C ILE A 88 17.55 -4.56 21.14
N LYS A 89 18.88 -4.60 21.04
CA LYS A 89 19.57 -4.96 19.79
C LYS A 89 19.20 -6.37 19.33
N GLY A 90 19.24 -7.35 20.24
CA GLY A 90 18.92 -8.75 19.97
C GLY A 90 17.46 -8.95 19.59
N THR A 91 16.52 -8.40 20.36
CA THR A 91 15.08 -8.51 20.06
C THR A 91 14.73 -7.82 18.75
N PHE A 92 15.31 -6.64 18.46
CA PHE A 92 15.09 -5.97 17.18
C PHE A 92 15.65 -6.76 16.01
N ALA A 93 16.91 -7.23 16.12
CA ALA A 93 17.56 -8.01 15.07
C ALA A 93 16.79 -9.30 14.76
N PHE A 94 16.33 -10.00 15.80
CA PHE A 94 15.47 -11.17 15.66
C PHE A 94 14.14 -10.84 14.98
N ALA A 95 13.45 -9.79 15.41
CA ALA A 95 12.16 -9.39 14.83
C ALA A 95 12.29 -9.03 13.34
N VAL A 96 13.29 -8.22 12.98
CA VAL A 96 13.53 -7.83 11.59
C VAL A 96 14.01 -9.02 10.76
N GLY A 97 14.87 -9.87 11.33
CA GLY A 97 15.34 -11.09 10.66
C GLY A 97 14.21 -12.07 10.38
N ALA A 98 13.35 -12.34 11.36
CA ALA A 98 12.16 -13.17 11.21
C ALA A 98 11.21 -12.60 10.14
N LEU A 99 11.01 -11.29 10.11
CA LEU A 99 10.22 -10.63 9.08
C LEU A 99 10.84 -10.78 7.68
N GLY A 100 12.17 -10.66 7.56
CA GLY A 100 12.91 -10.90 6.33
C GLY A 100 12.73 -12.33 5.81
N ILE A 101 12.77 -13.32 6.70
CA ILE A 101 12.52 -14.74 6.37
C ILE A 101 11.08 -14.93 5.87
N ILE A 102 10.09 -14.39 6.58
CA ILE A 102 8.67 -14.47 6.19
C ILE A 102 8.45 -13.85 4.81
N MET A 103 8.98 -12.65 4.57
CA MET A 103 8.90 -11.97 3.28
C MET A 103 9.59 -12.79 2.18
N GLY A 104 10.77 -13.34 2.47
CA GLY A 104 11.50 -14.21 1.55
C GLY A 104 10.71 -15.46 1.19
N PHE A 105 9.99 -16.06 2.14
CA PHE A 105 9.09 -17.18 1.86
C PHE A 105 7.91 -16.78 0.96
N PHE A 106 7.29 -15.62 1.17
CA PHE A 106 6.23 -15.13 0.27
C PHE A 106 6.74 -14.87 -1.16
N VAL A 107 7.95 -14.33 -1.31
CA VAL A 107 8.57 -14.14 -2.63
C VAL A 107 8.96 -15.50 -3.25
N LEU A 108 9.39 -16.47 -2.44
CA LEU A 108 9.67 -17.82 -2.89
C LEU A 108 8.42 -18.50 -3.46
N LEU A 109 7.29 -18.40 -2.75
CA LEU A 109 6.00 -18.89 -3.25
C LEU A 109 5.63 -18.23 -4.57
N SER A 110 5.83 -16.91 -4.69
CA SER A 110 5.63 -16.20 -5.97
C SER A 110 6.55 -16.74 -7.08
N SER A 111 7.81 -17.06 -6.78
CA SER A 111 8.74 -17.64 -7.75
C SER A 111 8.33 -19.04 -8.20
N LEU A 112 7.92 -19.90 -7.27
CA LEU A 112 7.46 -21.25 -7.58
C LEU A 112 6.20 -21.22 -8.45
N LYS A 113 5.29 -20.29 -8.14
CA LYS A 113 4.12 -19.99 -8.94
C LYS A 113 4.49 -19.53 -10.36
N LEU A 114 5.40 -18.57 -10.52
CA LEU A 114 5.86 -18.12 -11.85
C LEU A 114 6.48 -19.26 -12.66
N LYS A 115 7.28 -20.13 -12.02
CA LYS A 115 7.86 -21.31 -12.65
C LYS A 115 6.77 -22.25 -13.16
N LYS A 116 5.73 -22.51 -12.35
CA LYS A 116 4.60 -23.35 -12.74
C LYS A 116 3.79 -22.74 -13.89
N ASP A 117 3.67 -21.41 -13.91
CA ASP A 117 2.96 -20.68 -14.95
C ASP A 117 3.74 -20.55 -16.27
N GLY A 118 5.02 -21.00 -16.32
CA GLY A 118 5.89 -20.85 -17.48
C GLY A 118 6.50 -19.46 -17.64
N ALA A 119 6.32 -18.57 -16.65
CA ALA A 119 6.81 -17.21 -16.65
C ALA A 119 8.24 -17.12 -16.08
N SER A 120 8.91 -15.97 -16.30
CA SER A 120 10.25 -15.72 -15.76
C SER A 120 10.25 -15.74 -14.23
N TRP A 121 11.02 -16.66 -13.64
CA TRP A 121 11.01 -16.93 -12.20
C TRP A 121 12.37 -16.79 -11.53
N LEU A 122 13.48 -16.98 -12.26
CA LEU A 122 14.84 -17.00 -11.70
C LEU A 122 15.19 -15.72 -10.93
N GLY A 123 14.86 -14.56 -11.48
CA GLY A 123 15.08 -13.28 -10.80
C GLY A 123 14.31 -13.18 -9.48
N THR A 124 13.04 -13.63 -9.47
CA THR A 124 12.20 -13.67 -8.26
C THR A 124 12.75 -14.65 -7.23
N LEU A 125 13.28 -15.81 -7.67
CA LEU A 125 13.94 -16.75 -6.77
C LEU A 125 15.17 -16.13 -6.11
N LEU A 126 16.03 -15.48 -6.88
CA LEU A 126 17.23 -14.84 -6.33
C LEU A 126 16.86 -13.79 -5.26
N ILE A 127 15.83 -12.97 -5.53
CA ILE A 127 15.31 -12.02 -4.55
C ILE A 127 14.82 -12.74 -3.28
N ALA A 128 14.06 -13.83 -3.43
CA ALA A 128 13.60 -14.62 -2.29
C ALA A 128 14.76 -15.14 -1.43
N LEU A 129 15.79 -15.70 -2.07
CA LEU A 129 16.98 -16.21 -1.38
C LEU A 129 17.76 -15.11 -0.67
N ILE A 130 17.85 -13.91 -1.26
CA ILE A 130 18.46 -12.74 -0.61
C ILE A 130 17.68 -12.37 0.67
N TYR A 131 16.35 -12.27 0.60
CA TYR A 131 15.53 -11.96 1.78
C TYR A 131 15.69 -13.02 2.89
N ILE A 132 15.65 -14.31 2.54
CA ILE A 132 15.84 -15.40 3.50
C ILE A 132 17.25 -15.36 4.10
N GLY A 133 18.28 -15.19 3.26
CA GLY A 133 19.68 -15.16 3.70
C GLY A 133 19.97 -13.99 4.63
N LEU A 134 19.54 -12.77 4.26
CA LEU A 134 19.65 -11.59 5.13
C LEU A 134 18.83 -11.75 6.41
N GLY A 135 17.63 -12.34 6.32
CA GLY A 135 16.79 -12.59 7.48
C GLY A 135 17.42 -13.58 8.48
N ILE A 136 18.01 -14.67 7.99
CA ILE A 136 18.73 -15.66 8.80
C ILE A 136 19.97 -15.03 9.44
N GLU A 137 20.74 -14.25 8.68
CA GLU A 137 21.92 -13.53 9.19
C GLU A 137 21.52 -12.62 10.36
N MET A 138 20.48 -11.79 10.18
CA MET A 138 20.00 -10.89 11.22
C MET A 138 19.41 -11.61 12.43
N ALA A 139 18.67 -12.72 12.23
CA ALA A 139 17.98 -13.40 13.31
C ALA A 139 18.89 -14.26 14.19
N PHE A 140 19.91 -14.90 13.60
CA PHE A 140 20.68 -15.96 14.28
C PHE A 140 22.18 -15.71 14.36
N PHE A 141 22.77 -15.00 13.40
CA PHE A 141 24.22 -14.83 13.32
C PHE A 141 24.70 -13.48 13.83
N ALA A 142 23.80 -12.48 13.89
CA ALA A 142 24.04 -11.17 14.48
C ALA A 142 25.44 -10.64 14.16
N THR A 143 25.86 -10.63 12.87
CA THR A 143 27.20 -10.16 12.47
C THR A 143 27.26 -8.63 12.55
N GLN A 144 27.30 -8.11 13.78
CA GLN A 144 27.39 -6.68 14.15
C GLN A 144 26.42 -5.72 13.42
N GLY A 145 25.38 -6.25 12.75
CA GLY A 145 24.47 -5.47 11.90
C GLY A 145 25.17 -4.71 10.76
N ARG A 146 26.42 -5.05 10.40
CA ARG A 146 27.21 -4.24 9.45
C ARG A 146 26.62 -4.28 8.05
N LEU A 147 26.29 -5.48 7.55
CA LEU A 147 25.69 -5.64 6.23
C LEU A 147 24.31 -4.95 6.17
N PHE A 148 23.48 -5.18 7.19
CA PHE A 148 22.21 -4.49 7.34
C PHE A 148 22.38 -2.97 7.39
N GLY A 149 23.33 -2.46 8.18
CA GLY A 149 23.63 -1.03 8.30
C GLY A 149 24.07 -0.40 6.98
N ILE A 150 24.87 -1.12 6.18
CA ILE A 150 25.24 -0.69 4.83
C ILE A 150 24.01 -0.62 3.92
N ILE A 151 23.23 -1.69 3.83
CA ILE A 151 22.05 -1.76 2.95
C ILE A 151 21.02 -0.70 3.36
N PHE A 152 20.72 -0.61 4.65
CA PHE A 152 19.75 0.34 5.19
C PHE A 152 20.27 1.78 5.14
N GLY A 153 21.58 1.99 5.36
CA GLY A 153 22.23 3.29 5.19
C GLY A 153 22.12 3.81 3.77
N ILE A 154 22.45 2.98 2.77
CA ILE A 154 22.26 3.31 1.34
C ILE A 154 20.79 3.62 1.05
N TYR A 155 19.86 2.81 1.56
CA TYR A 155 18.42 3.04 1.42
C TYR A 155 18.01 4.42 1.96
N LEU A 156 18.44 4.79 3.18
CA LEU A 156 18.12 6.09 3.79
C LEU A 156 18.74 7.25 3.03
N ILE A 157 19.96 7.11 2.51
CA ILE A 157 20.60 8.12 1.66
C ILE A 157 19.74 8.34 0.40
N LEU A 158 19.42 7.29 -0.33
CA LEU A 158 18.58 7.39 -1.54
C LEU A 158 17.17 7.92 -1.22
N PHE A 159 16.59 7.51 -0.09
CA PHE A 159 15.29 8.01 0.36
C PHE A 159 15.33 9.50 0.71
N SER A 160 16.40 9.97 1.36
CA SER A 160 16.60 11.39 1.68
C SER A 160 16.73 12.26 0.41
N LEU A 161 17.37 11.73 -0.64
CA LEU A 161 17.47 12.42 -1.93
C LEU A 161 16.09 12.60 -2.58
N ASN A 162 15.16 11.64 -2.41
CA ASN A 162 13.79 11.79 -2.90
C ASN A 162 13.06 12.91 -2.16
N ILE A 163 13.14 12.93 -0.83
CA ILE A 163 12.50 13.99 -0.01
C ILE A 163 13.08 15.36 -0.38
N PHE A 164 14.41 15.44 -0.53
CA PHE A 164 15.09 16.66 -0.92
C PHE A 164 14.66 17.14 -2.30
N SER A 165 14.59 16.23 -3.29
CA SER A 165 14.12 16.54 -4.65
C SER A 165 12.68 17.06 -4.65
N ASP A 166 11.77 16.44 -3.89
CA ASP A 166 10.37 16.88 -3.77
C ASP A 166 10.26 18.26 -3.09
N ALA A 167 11.04 18.51 -2.03
CA ALA A 167 11.07 19.81 -1.34
C ALA A 167 11.66 20.91 -2.24
N LEU A 168 12.74 20.61 -2.97
CA LEU A 168 13.40 21.54 -3.88
C LEU A 168 12.51 21.91 -5.08
N ALA A 169 11.83 20.91 -5.66
CA ALA A 169 10.86 21.14 -6.72
C ALA A 169 9.70 22.05 -6.27
N SER A 170 9.30 21.95 -5.00
CA SER A 170 8.26 22.81 -4.43
C SER A 170 8.69 24.28 -4.34
N PHE A 171 9.99 24.56 -4.16
CA PHE A 171 10.56 25.91 -4.21
C PHE A 171 10.74 26.43 -5.64
N MET A 172 11.11 25.56 -6.58
CA MET A 172 11.44 25.93 -7.96
C MET A 172 10.31 25.59 -8.96
N LYS A 173 9.09 26.05 -8.70
CA LYS A 173 7.92 25.78 -9.56
C LYS A 173 8.10 26.25 -11.02
N ASN A 174 8.92 27.28 -11.25
CA ASN A 174 9.07 27.93 -12.57
C ASN A 174 10.37 27.55 -13.33
N ASN A 175 11.12 26.53 -12.88
CA ASN A 175 12.37 26.13 -13.54
C ASN A 175 12.24 24.77 -14.23
N ASP A 176 12.18 24.77 -15.56
CA ASP A 176 12.04 23.56 -16.38
C ASP A 176 13.15 22.52 -16.19
N GLY A 177 14.37 22.97 -15.84
CA GLY A 177 15.49 22.08 -15.55
C GLY A 177 15.31 21.33 -14.22
N ALA A 178 14.87 22.03 -13.17
CA ALA A 178 14.53 21.43 -11.89
C ALA A 178 13.30 20.50 -12.01
N GLN A 179 12.36 20.86 -12.88
CA GLN A 179 11.19 20.05 -13.22
C GLN A 179 11.54 18.79 -14.03
N LYS A 180 12.58 18.83 -14.88
CA LYS A 180 13.09 17.66 -15.63
C LYS A 180 13.92 16.71 -14.76
N MET A 181 14.69 17.24 -13.79
CA MET A 181 15.39 16.44 -12.77
C MET A 181 14.44 15.64 -11.85
N LYS A 182 13.12 15.91 -11.88
CA LYS A 182 12.07 15.20 -11.11
C LYS A 182 11.88 13.72 -11.49
N LYS A 183 12.34 13.31 -12.67
CA LYS A 183 12.17 11.96 -13.21
C LYS A 183 13.60 11.41 -13.28
N HIS A 184 13.97 10.36 -12.54
CA HIS A 184 13.79 8.99 -13.01
C HIS A 184 14.06 7.92 -11.93
N ILE A 185 14.25 8.28 -10.65
CA ILE A 185 14.57 7.31 -9.59
C ILE A 185 13.85 7.71 -8.30
N ARG A 186 12.90 6.90 -7.82
CA ARG A 186 12.21 7.09 -6.54
C ARG A 186 12.25 5.81 -5.72
N VAL A 187 12.57 5.95 -4.44
CA VAL A 187 12.58 4.88 -3.44
C VAL A 187 11.26 4.94 -2.69
N SER A 188 10.49 3.85 -2.75
CA SER A 188 9.24 3.72 -2.01
C SER A 188 9.48 3.56 -0.50
N LEU A 189 8.42 3.79 0.27
CA LEU A 189 8.39 3.39 1.68
C LEU A 189 8.75 1.89 1.83
N PRO A 190 9.31 1.49 2.99
CA PRO A 190 9.50 0.08 3.30
C PRO A 190 8.17 -0.66 3.20
N VAL A 191 8.18 -1.84 2.57
CA VAL A 191 6.98 -2.64 2.26
C VAL A 191 6.08 -2.84 3.48
N VAL A 192 6.69 -3.09 4.64
CA VAL A 192 6.01 -3.30 5.92
C VAL A 192 5.22 -2.07 6.34
N ILE A 193 5.82 -0.88 6.24
CA ILE A 193 5.16 0.38 6.58
C ILE A 193 4.04 0.67 5.57
N ALA A 194 4.33 0.46 4.29
CA ALA A 194 3.40 0.70 3.21
C ALA A 194 2.14 -0.20 3.30
N ALA A 195 2.30 -1.47 3.68
CA ALA A 195 1.18 -2.43 3.79
C ALA A 195 0.08 -1.97 4.76
N PHE A 196 0.39 -1.16 5.77
CA PHE A 196 -0.60 -0.66 6.74
C PHE A 196 -1.29 0.65 6.33
N LEU A 197 -0.86 1.30 5.25
CA LEU A 197 -1.44 2.58 4.83
C LEU A 197 -2.91 2.50 4.44
N PRO A 198 -3.40 1.49 3.68
CA PRO A 198 -4.81 1.39 3.34
C PRO A 198 -5.69 1.17 4.57
N ILE A 199 -5.23 0.37 5.54
CA ILE A 199 -5.93 0.17 6.83
C ILE A 199 -6.03 1.49 7.61
N ARG A 200 -4.95 2.28 7.63
CA ARG A 200 -4.98 3.61 8.27
C ARG A 200 -5.97 4.55 7.59
N LEU A 201 -6.03 4.53 6.25
CA LEU A 201 -7.03 5.29 5.50
C LEU A 201 -8.44 4.85 5.88
N LEU A 202 -8.73 3.54 5.88
CA LEU A 202 -10.02 2.98 6.28
C LEU A 202 -10.43 3.44 7.68
N ASN A 203 -9.55 3.29 8.67
CA ASN A 203 -9.84 3.69 10.06
C ASN A 203 -10.11 5.19 10.16
N LYS A 204 -9.37 6.01 9.40
CA LYS A 204 -9.59 7.45 9.35
C LYS A 204 -10.93 7.81 8.73
N VAL A 205 -11.29 7.15 7.62
CA VAL A 205 -12.57 7.37 6.95
C VAL A 205 -13.71 6.98 7.90
N ASN A 206 -13.66 5.80 8.52
CA ASN A 206 -14.67 5.37 9.48
C ASN A 206 -14.82 6.36 10.65
N LYS A 207 -13.70 6.84 11.20
CA LYS A 207 -13.71 7.84 12.26
C LYS A 207 -14.35 9.17 11.82
N LEU A 208 -14.02 9.64 10.62
CA LEU A 208 -14.62 10.85 10.05
C LEU A 208 -16.12 10.68 9.77
N VAL A 209 -16.56 9.49 9.36
CA VAL A 209 -18.00 9.23 9.18
C VAL A 209 -18.73 9.33 10.51
N ALA A 210 -18.16 8.77 11.58
CA ALA A 210 -18.75 8.80 12.90
C ALA A 210 -18.77 10.20 13.53
N GLU A 211 -17.70 10.97 13.37
CA GLU A 211 -17.52 12.27 14.06
C GLU A 211 -18.02 13.47 13.24
N GLU A 212 -17.79 13.48 11.92
CA GLU A 212 -18.05 14.65 11.05
C GLU A 212 -18.47 14.20 9.63
N PRO A 213 -19.69 13.68 9.43
CA PRO A 213 -20.14 13.15 8.14
C PRO A 213 -20.07 14.18 6.99
N GLY A 214 -20.25 15.48 7.28
CA GLY A 214 -20.12 16.56 6.30
C GLY A 214 -18.69 16.82 5.81
N ALA A 215 -17.66 16.46 6.59
CA ALA A 215 -16.25 16.64 6.21
C ALA A 215 -15.82 15.68 5.09
N LEU A 216 -16.56 14.59 4.88
CA LEU A 216 -16.29 13.61 3.83
C LEU A 216 -16.75 14.05 2.45
N LEU A 217 -17.82 14.87 2.37
CA LEU A 217 -18.26 15.50 1.12
C LEU A 217 -17.20 16.46 0.56
N LEU A 218 -16.32 16.98 1.42
CA LEU A 218 -15.19 17.85 1.07
C LEU A 218 -13.95 17.08 0.58
N LEU A 219 -13.96 15.74 0.56
CA LEU A 219 -12.83 14.94 0.07
C LEU A 219 -12.86 14.68 -1.45
N SER A 220 -13.94 15.08 -2.14
CA SER A 220 -13.95 15.14 -3.60
C SER A 220 -13.42 16.50 -4.07
N ASP A 221 -12.10 16.65 -3.99
CA ASP A 221 -11.43 17.83 -4.53
C ASP A 221 -11.02 17.53 -5.98
N LYS A 222 -11.90 17.88 -6.93
CA LYS A 222 -11.51 18.03 -8.34
C LYS A 222 -10.67 19.30 -8.47
N ASN A 223 -9.36 19.15 -8.43
CA ASN A 223 -8.47 20.24 -8.82
C ASN A 223 -8.47 20.32 -10.35
N LYS A 224 -9.15 21.36 -10.88
CA LYS A 224 -9.15 21.83 -12.28
C LYS A 224 -10.15 21.17 -13.23
N GLU A 225 -10.60 21.98 -14.20
CA GLU A 225 -11.44 21.69 -15.36
C GLU A 225 -10.83 20.68 -16.36
N GLN A 226 -9.89 19.84 -15.91
CA GLN A 226 -9.14 18.93 -16.77
C GLN A 226 -9.88 17.60 -16.93
N GLU A 227 -9.92 17.10 -18.17
CA GLU A 227 -10.48 15.79 -18.50
C GLU A 227 -9.68 14.68 -17.80
N ILE A 228 -10.39 13.75 -17.18
CA ILE A 228 -9.82 12.58 -16.52
C ILE A 228 -9.79 11.44 -17.55
N ASP A 229 -8.60 11.08 -18.02
CA ASP A 229 -8.40 10.02 -19.01
C ASP A 229 -8.41 8.63 -18.37
N MET A 230 -7.86 8.53 -17.16
CA MET A 230 -7.74 7.30 -16.39
C MET A 230 -8.04 7.56 -14.93
N GLU A 231 -8.52 6.54 -14.22
CA GLU A 231 -8.64 6.59 -12.76
C GLU A 231 -8.04 5.33 -12.15
N ILE A 232 -7.21 5.49 -11.13
CA ILE A 232 -6.68 4.38 -10.35
C ILE A 232 -7.51 4.29 -9.08
N PHE A 233 -8.06 3.11 -8.80
CA PHE A 233 -8.80 2.85 -7.57
C PHE A 233 -7.97 2.00 -6.62
N ILE A 234 -7.86 2.45 -5.38
CA ILE A 234 -7.27 1.68 -4.28
C ILE A 234 -8.39 1.31 -3.32
N HIS A 235 -8.69 0.03 -3.25
CA HIS A 235 -9.78 -0.50 -2.44
C HIS A 235 -9.24 -1.05 -1.12
N THR A 236 -10.04 -0.94 -0.07
CA THR A 236 -9.73 -1.59 1.20
C THR A 236 -11.02 -1.96 1.94
N LYS A 237 -10.93 -2.96 2.81
CA LYS A 237 -12.03 -3.43 3.67
C LYS A 237 -11.47 -3.84 5.03
N ALA A 238 -12.32 -3.81 6.04
CA ALA A 238 -11.97 -4.33 7.37
C ALA A 238 -11.52 -5.80 7.29
N GLY A 239 -10.46 -6.13 8.03
CA GLY A 239 -9.83 -7.46 8.04
C GLY A 239 -8.35 -7.40 7.70
N LEU A 240 -7.58 -8.44 8.07
CA LEU A 240 -6.13 -8.44 7.89
C LEU A 240 -5.72 -8.55 6.41
N LEU A 241 -6.17 -9.59 5.69
CA LEU A 241 -5.88 -9.77 4.27
C LEU A 241 -6.65 -8.78 3.37
N PRO A 242 -7.97 -8.56 3.54
CA PRO A 242 -8.70 -7.57 2.76
C PRO A 242 -8.26 -6.13 3.04
N GLY A 243 -7.68 -5.87 4.21
CA GLY A 243 -7.20 -4.55 4.63
C GLY A 243 -5.91 -4.11 3.94
N ILE A 244 -5.08 -5.05 3.46
CA ILE A 244 -3.86 -4.75 2.68
C ILE A 244 -4.20 -4.00 1.38
N GLY A 245 -5.43 -4.20 0.89
CA GLY A 245 -6.03 -3.47 -0.20
C GLY A 245 -5.86 -4.13 -1.56
N HIS A 246 -6.53 -3.56 -2.56
CA HIS A 246 -6.54 -4.02 -3.95
C HIS A 246 -6.45 -2.80 -4.88
N VAL A 247 -5.93 -2.97 -6.08
CA VAL A 247 -5.77 -1.85 -7.03
C VAL A 247 -6.39 -2.22 -8.36
N ASP A 248 -7.26 -1.35 -8.85
CA ASP A 248 -7.93 -1.43 -10.15
C ASP A 248 -7.67 -0.14 -10.94
N VAL A 249 -7.90 -0.19 -12.25
CA VAL A 249 -7.69 0.96 -13.13
C VAL A 249 -8.84 1.10 -14.12
N SER A 250 -9.31 2.33 -14.34
CA SER A 250 -10.19 2.65 -15.46
C SER A 250 -9.46 3.37 -16.58
N MET A 251 -9.92 3.13 -17.80
CA MET A 251 -9.62 3.91 -18.99
C MET A 251 -10.96 4.45 -19.51
N GLY A 252 -11.20 5.75 -19.36
CA GLY A 252 -12.54 6.31 -19.53
C GLY A 252 -13.56 5.65 -18.58
N ASP A 253 -14.66 5.15 -19.15
CA ASP A 253 -15.80 4.56 -18.41
C ASP A 253 -15.70 3.04 -18.20
N VAL A 254 -14.57 2.42 -18.56
CA VAL A 254 -14.35 0.98 -18.39
C VAL A 254 -13.30 0.75 -17.32
N VAL A 255 -13.62 -0.09 -16.33
CA VAL A 255 -12.71 -0.56 -15.28
C VAL A 255 -12.17 -1.94 -15.63
N TYR A 256 -10.88 -2.09 -15.42
CA TYR A 256 -10.15 -3.35 -15.50
C TYR A 256 -9.68 -3.76 -14.11
N SER A 257 -10.20 -4.89 -13.66
CA SER A 257 -9.87 -5.48 -12.36
C SER A 257 -9.21 -6.83 -12.51
N TYR A 258 -8.26 -7.16 -11.62
CA TYR A 258 -7.59 -8.46 -11.63
C TYR A 258 -7.70 -9.17 -10.29
N GLY A 259 -8.18 -10.40 -10.27
CA GLY A 259 -8.42 -11.11 -9.02
C GLY A 259 -8.63 -12.61 -9.19
N ASN A 260 -9.00 -13.24 -8.08
CA ASN A 260 -9.37 -14.64 -7.97
C ASN A 260 -10.89 -14.85 -8.20
N TYR A 261 -11.42 -14.30 -9.29
CA TYR A 261 -12.86 -14.32 -9.58
C TYR A 261 -13.41 -15.72 -9.92
N ASP A 262 -12.56 -16.65 -10.36
CA ASP A 262 -12.94 -18.04 -10.57
C ASP A 262 -12.78 -18.85 -9.27
N THR A 263 -13.89 -19.00 -8.56
CA THR A 263 -13.98 -19.72 -7.29
C THR A 263 -13.69 -21.22 -7.41
N ALA A 264 -13.96 -21.83 -8.57
CA ALA A 264 -13.72 -23.26 -8.81
C ALA A 264 -12.22 -23.61 -8.79
N THR A 265 -11.36 -22.64 -9.05
CA THR A 265 -9.89 -22.82 -9.05
C THR A 265 -9.22 -22.51 -7.70
N TRP A 266 -10.01 -22.11 -6.70
CA TRP A 266 -9.49 -21.70 -5.40
C TRP A 266 -8.72 -22.83 -4.70
N LYS A 267 -7.55 -22.45 -4.17
CA LYS A 267 -6.72 -23.29 -3.31
C LYS A 267 -6.42 -22.51 -2.04
N MET A 268 -6.49 -23.23 -0.91
CA MET A 268 -6.30 -22.64 0.42
C MET A 268 -7.25 -21.45 0.66
N GLY A 269 -8.53 -21.60 0.32
CA GLY A 269 -9.53 -20.54 0.52
C GLY A 269 -9.31 -19.29 -0.34
N GLY A 270 -8.85 -19.47 -1.59
CA GLY A 270 -8.62 -18.36 -2.54
C GLY A 270 -7.25 -17.70 -2.43
N PHE A 271 -6.36 -18.20 -1.56
CA PHE A 271 -4.99 -17.72 -1.43
C PHE A 271 -4.18 -17.89 -2.72
N PHE A 272 -4.46 -18.99 -3.45
CA PHE A 272 -4.11 -19.16 -4.85
C PHE A 272 -5.36 -19.48 -5.65
N ALA A 273 -5.44 -18.95 -6.87
CA ALA A 273 -6.50 -19.26 -7.83
C ALA A 273 -5.97 -18.99 -9.24
N ASP A 274 -6.74 -19.31 -10.27
CA ASP A 274 -6.46 -18.75 -11.59
C ASP A 274 -6.67 -17.23 -11.55
N GLY A 275 -5.75 -16.49 -12.18
CA GLY A 275 -5.88 -15.07 -12.37
C GLY A 275 -6.95 -14.78 -13.42
N VAL A 276 -7.89 -13.90 -13.06
CA VAL A 276 -8.97 -13.47 -13.93
C VAL A 276 -8.91 -11.95 -14.05
N MET A 277 -8.89 -11.46 -15.29
CA MET A 277 -9.14 -10.05 -15.57
C MET A 277 -10.63 -9.87 -15.82
N VAL A 278 -11.21 -8.84 -15.21
CA VAL A 278 -12.61 -8.47 -15.33
C VAL A 278 -12.69 -7.09 -15.94
N GLU A 279 -13.58 -6.95 -16.91
CA GLU A 279 -13.93 -5.69 -17.54
C GLU A 279 -15.38 -5.35 -17.19
N MET A 280 -15.62 -4.15 -16.67
CA MET A 280 -16.97 -3.69 -16.35
C MET A 280 -17.09 -2.17 -16.43
N GLY A 281 -18.33 -1.66 -16.49
CA GLY A 281 -18.57 -0.22 -16.46
C GLY A 281 -18.15 0.41 -15.12
N LYS A 282 -17.54 1.59 -15.16
CA LYS A 282 -17.02 2.30 -13.99
C LYS A 282 -18.09 2.57 -12.91
N VAL A 283 -19.29 2.96 -13.33
CA VAL A 283 -20.42 3.19 -12.42
C VAL A 283 -20.81 1.90 -11.72
N SER A 284 -20.91 0.79 -12.48
CA SER A 284 -21.21 -0.53 -11.95
C SER A 284 -20.11 -1.02 -11.00
N HIS A 285 -18.84 -0.78 -11.32
CA HIS A 285 -17.70 -1.12 -10.46
C HIS A 285 -17.74 -0.44 -9.09
N ILE A 286 -17.98 0.89 -9.08
CA ILE A 286 -18.12 1.66 -7.85
C ILE A 286 -19.32 1.14 -7.05
N LYS A 287 -20.46 0.93 -7.71
CA LYS A 287 -21.66 0.37 -7.07
C LYS A 287 -21.38 -1.02 -6.47
N GLN A 288 -20.78 -1.94 -7.21
CA GLN A 288 -20.44 -3.28 -6.74
C GLN A 288 -19.52 -3.23 -5.52
N SER A 289 -18.48 -2.41 -5.60
CA SER A 289 -17.49 -2.26 -4.53
C SER A 289 -18.12 -1.72 -3.24
N LEU A 290 -19.04 -0.75 -3.35
CA LEU A 290 -19.70 -0.13 -2.20
C LEU A 290 -20.88 -0.97 -1.67
N ASP A 291 -21.76 -1.40 -2.55
CA ASP A 291 -23.07 -1.96 -2.21
C ASP A 291 -23.06 -3.47 -2.00
N VAL A 292 -22.16 -4.19 -2.67
CA VAL A 292 -22.08 -5.65 -2.56
C VAL A 292 -20.88 -6.05 -1.72
N GLU A 293 -19.70 -5.60 -2.12
CA GLU A 293 -18.45 -6.04 -1.50
C GLU A 293 -18.15 -5.34 -0.17
N LYS A 294 -18.84 -4.22 0.10
CA LYS A 294 -18.70 -3.39 1.32
C LYS A 294 -17.25 -2.92 1.52
N LYS A 295 -16.65 -2.41 0.45
CA LYS A 295 -15.31 -1.81 0.41
C LYS A 295 -15.42 -0.28 0.43
N ILE A 296 -14.29 0.38 0.70
CA ILE A 296 -14.10 1.81 0.47
C ILE A 296 -13.07 1.96 -0.65
N LEU A 297 -13.28 2.93 -1.55
CA LEU A 297 -12.38 3.18 -2.67
C LEU A 297 -11.78 4.59 -2.57
N MET A 298 -10.47 4.68 -2.73
CA MET A 298 -9.79 5.94 -3.04
C MET A 298 -9.46 5.96 -4.53
N GLY A 299 -10.12 6.84 -5.29
CA GLY A 299 -9.88 7.06 -6.71
C GLY A 299 -8.92 8.22 -6.94
N TYR A 300 -7.98 8.04 -7.85
CA TYR A 300 -7.05 9.07 -8.32
C TYR A 300 -7.23 9.25 -9.81
N GLY A 301 -7.78 10.40 -10.23
CA GLY A 301 -7.96 10.71 -11.64
C GLY A 301 -6.70 11.31 -12.25
N LEU A 302 -6.30 10.75 -13.39
CA LEU A 302 -5.12 11.12 -14.16
C LEU A 302 -5.54 11.87 -15.43
N SER A 303 -4.92 13.02 -15.67
CA SER A 303 -5.01 13.75 -16.94
C SER A 303 -3.69 13.59 -17.69
N LEU A 304 -3.74 12.93 -18.84
CA LEU A 304 -2.58 12.42 -19.56
C LEU A 304 -2.34 13.22 -20.85
N PRO A 305 -1.09 13.63 -21.13
CA PRO A 305 -0.69 14.06 -22.47
C PRO A 305 -1.05 12.99 -23.53
N PRO A 306 -1.34 13.39 -24.79
CA PRO A 306 -1.79 12.47 -25.84
C PRO A 306 -0.88 11.25 -26.04
N ASP A 307 0.44 11.43 -26.01
CA ASP A 307 1.41 10.33 -26.17
C ASP A 307 1.37 9.33 -25.01
N GLN A 308 1.16 9.83 -23.78
CA GLN A 308 1.04 8.99 -22.59
C GLN A 308 -0.27 8.22 -22.57
N LYS A 309 -1.38 8.89 -22.93
CA LYS A 309 -2.70 8.27 -23.09
C LYS A 309 -2.65 7.15 -24.12
N LYS A 310 -2.04 7.42 -25.29
CA LYS A 310 -1.83 6.42 -26.33
C LYS A 310 -0.97 5.26 -25.81
N GLY A 311 0.14 5.55 -25.15
CA GLY A 311 1.03 4.53 -24.60
C GLY A 311 0.35 3.59 -23.60
N ALA A 312 -0.47 4.12 -22.69
CA ALA A 312 -1.24 3.33 -21.73
C ALA A 312 -2.32 2.49 -22.44
N ARG A 313 -3.02 3.07 -23.41
CA ARG A 313 -4.05 2.37 -24.20
C ARG A 313 -3.47 1.25 -25.05
N ASP A 314 -2.34 1.49 -25.73
CA ASP A 314 -1.64 0.48 -26.52
C ASP A 314 -1.21 -0.69 -25.62
N LYS A 315 -0.73 -0.40 -24.40
CA LYS A 315 -0.31 -1.46 -23.47
C LYS A 315 -1.49 -2.26 -22.91
N LEU A 316 -2.60 -1.59 -22.60
CA LEU A 316 -3.85 -2.27 -22.21
C LEU A 316 -4.37 -3.17 -23.33
N ASN A 317 -4.37 -2.69 -24.58
CA ASN A 317 -4.78 -3.48 -25.73
C ASN A 317 -3.87 -4.69 -25.96
N GLU A 318 -2.55 -4.53 -25.82
CA GLU A 318 -1.58 -5.63 -25.90
C GLU A 318 -1.92 -6.73 -24.88
N ILE A 319 -2.23 -6.35 -23.64
CA ILE A 319 -2.64 -7.31 -22.60
C ILE A 319 -3.95 -8.00 -23.02
N ILE A 320 -5.00 -7.24 -23.34
CA ILE A 320 -6.32 -7.78 -23.71
C ILE A 320 -6.24 -8.78 -24.86
N LEU A 321 -5.45 -8.47 -25.90
CA LEU A 321 -5.29 -9.33 -27.08
C LEU A 321 -4.67 -10.69 -26.75
N ASP A 322 -3.90 -10.79 -25.67
CA ASP A 322 -3.31 -12.05 -25.24
C ASP A 322 -4.17 -12.84 -24.24
N LEU A 323 -5.31 -12.30 -23.82
CA LEU A 323 -6.22 -13.01 -22.92
C LEU A 323 -7.12 -14.00 -23.65
N VAL A 324 -7.68 -14.93 -22.88
CA VAL A 324 -8.66 -15.91 -23.33
C VAL A 324 -9.99 -15.58 -22.67
N PRO A 325 -11.08 -15.30 -23.43
CA PRO A 325 -12.41 -15.13 -22.85
C PRO A 325 -12.78 -16.32 -21.95
N TRP A 326 -13.41 -16.04 -20.83
CA TRP A 326 -13.90 -17.03 -19.89
C TRP A 326 -15.31 -16.66 -19.45
N GLU A 327 -16.20 -17.65 -19.48
CA GLU A 327 -17.63 -17.45 -19.23
C GLU A 327 -17.95 -17.97 -17.82
N PRO A 328 -18.50 -17.13 -16.92
CA PRO A 328 -18.98 -17.59 -15.62
C PRO A 328 -20.23 -18.46 -15.76
N LEU A 329 -20.60 -19.18 -14.70
CA LEU A 329 -21.75 -20.09 -14.71
C LEU A 329 -23.05 -19.38 -15.10
N ALA A 330 -23.29 -18.17 -14.59
CA ALA A 330 -24.45 -17.37 -14.95
C ALA A 330 -24.54 -17.08 -16.47
N GLU A 331 -23.41 -16.76 -17.12
CA GLU A 331 -23.38 -16.52 -18.57
C GLU A 331 -23.63 -17.80 -19.37
N LEU A 332 -23.08 -18.94 -18.92
CA LEU A 332 -23.33 -20.25 -19.54
C LEU A 332 -24.80 -20.65 -19.44
N ALA A 333 -25.45 -20.37 -18.30
CA ALA A 333 -26.87 -20.62 -18.08
C ALA A 333 -27.75 -19.70 -18.95
N GLU A 334 -27.40 -18.42 -19.07
CA GLU A 334 -28.09 -17.48 -19.97
C GLU A 334 -28.06 -17.98 -21.43
N LYS A 335 -26.92 -18.55 -21.85
CA LYS A 335 -26.74 -19.13 -23.18
C LYS A 335 -27.38 -20.52 -23.36
N GLY A 336 -27.98 -21.08 -22.31
CA GLY A 336 -28.59 -22.42 -22.34
C GLY A 336 -27.57 -23.56 -22.49
N GLN A 337 -26.31 -23.33 -22.11
CA GLN A 337 -25.25 -24.35 -22.17
C GLN A 337 -25.21 -25.25 -20.93
N ILE A 338 -25.79 -24.78 -19.82
CA ILE A 338 -25.95 -25.53 -18.57
C ILE A 338 -27.39 -25.36 -18.03
N ASP A 339 -27.81 -26.29 -17.17
CA ASP A 339 -29.14 -26.27 -16.55
C ASP A 339 -29.23 -25.24 -15.42
N GLY A 340 -30.26 -24.39 -15.46
CA GLY A 340 -30.54 -23.38 -14.45
C GLY A 340 -30.79 -22.02 -15.07
N LYS A 341 -31.10 -21.03 -14.24
CA LYS A 341 -31.14 -19.62 -14.63
C LYS A 341 -29.89 -18.90 -14.10
N PRO A 342 -29.49 -17.77 -14.70
CA PRO A 342 -28.33 -17.00 -14.23
C PRO A 342 -28.37 -16.65 -12.74
N GLU A 343 -29.57 -16.44 -12.18
CA GLU A 343 -29.75 -16.07 -10.77
C GLU A 343 -29.56 -17.25 -9.80
N ASP A 344 -29.51 -18.49 -10.30
CA ASP A 344 -29.34 -19.69 -9.47
C ASP A 344 -27.87 -19.88 -9.02
N TYR A 345 -26.93 -19.13 -9.59
CA TYR A 345 -25.49 -19.22 -9.31
C TYR A 345 -25.00 -18.06 -8.45
N ASP A 346 -24.46 -18.38 -7.27
CA ASP A 346 -24.08 -17.42 -6.23
C ASP A 346 -22.56 -17.14 -6.16
N ASP A 347 -21.78 -17.72 -7.08
CA ASP A 347 -20.34 -17.48 -7.13
C ASP A 347 -20.03 -16.02 -7.50
N VAL A 348 -18.85 -15.55 -7.11
CA VAL A 348 -18.43 -14.15 -7.28
C VAL A 348 -18.51 -13.69 -8.74
N SER A 349 -18.13 -14.54 -9.69
CA SER A 349 -18.15 -14.18 -11.12
C SER A 349 -19.58 -14.13 -11.67
N SER A 350 -20.44 -15.07 -11.28
CA SER A 350 -21.86 -15.06 -11.63
C SER A 350 -22.59 -13.84 -11.05
N GLN A 351 -22.30 -13.48 -9.80
CA GLN A 351 -22.84 -12.27 -9.19
C GLN A 351 -22.39 -11.00 -9.94
N LEU A 352 -21.10 -10.86 -10.25
CA LEU A 352 -20.59 -9.72 -11.00
C LEU A 352 -21.18 -9.64 -12.42
N TYR A 353 -21.38 -10.79 -13.07
CA TYR A 353 -22.04 -10.87 -14.36
C TYR A 353 -23.48 -10.32 -14.28
N ASN A 354 -24.28 -10.83 -13.35
CA ASN A 354 -25.67 -10.42 -13.17
C ASN A 354 -25.81 -8.95 -12.74
N ASP A 355 -24.96 -8.48 -11.83
CA ASP A 355 -25.06 -7.13 -11.25
C ASP A 355 -24.51 -6.03 -12.18
N ALA A 356 -23.48 -6.34 -12.97
CA ALA A 356 -22.67 -5.34 -13.67
C ALA A 356 -22.49 -5.60 -15.18
N GLY A 357 -22.97 -6.74 -15.71
CA GLY A 357 -22.71 -7.14 -17.09
C GLY A 357 -21.21 -7.33 -17.36
N ALA A 358 -20.47 -7.80 -16.35
CA ALA A 358 -19.02 -7.91 -16.41
C ALA A 358 -18.56 -8.96 -17.43
N ARG A 359 -17.43 -8.70 -18.10
CA ARG A 359 -16.76 -9.66 -18.98
C ARG A 359 -15.50 -10.20 -18.32
N PHE A 360 -15.23 -11.47 -18.50
CA PHE A 360 -14.14 -12.14 -17.80
C PHE A 360 -13.14 -12.78 -18.77
N TYR A 361 -11.88 -12.75 -18.37
CA TYR A 361 -10.77 -13.18 -19.20
C TYR A 361 -9.69 -13.88 -18.35
N LYS A 362 -9.11 -14.95 -18.90
CA LYS A 362 -8.04 -15.75 -18.31
C LYS A 362 -6.71 -15.47 -19.01
N PHE A 363 -5.62 -15.70 -18.30
CA PHE A 363 -4.27 -15.55 -18.83
C PHE A 363 -3.68 -16.90 -19.28
N LYS A 364 -2.89 -16.84 -20.35
CA LYS A 364 -2.28 -18.02 -20.99
C LYS A 364 -1.04 -18.51 -20.23
N PHE A 365 -0.59 -19.71 -20.57
CA PHE A 365 0.71 -20.21 -20.10
C PHE A 365 1.83 -19.34 -20.65
N GLY A 366 2.83 -19.04 -19.81
CA GLY A 366 3.89 -18.06 -20.08
C GLY A 366 3.61 -16.68 -19.47
N ASP A 367 2.36 -16.37 -19.14
CA ASP A 367 1.98 -15.08 -18.58
C ASP A 367 2.14 -15.03 -17.04
N PRO A 368 2.78 -13.99 -16.47
CA PRO A 368 3.02 -13.87 -15.04
C PRO A 368 1.75 -13.69 -14.19
N PHE A 369 0.61 -13.33 -14.80
CA PHE A 369 -0.69 -13.13 -14.16
C PHE A 369 -1.58 -14.39 -14.21
N LYS A 370 -1.14 -15.48 -14.85
CA LYS A 370 -1.88 -16.76 -14.94
C LYS A 370 -2.42 -17.27 -13.61
N THR A 371 -1.61 -17.33 -12.57
CA THR A 371 -2.09 -17.67 -11.23
C THR A 371 -2.25 -16.38 -10.41
N TYR A 372 -3.37 -16.22 -9.72
CA TYR A 372 -3.55 -15.22 -8.66
C TYR A 372 -2.87 -15.69 -7.37
N TYR A 373 -2.26 -14.74 -6.65
CA TYR A 373 -1.64 -14.98 -5.35
C TYR A 373 -2.00 -13.84 -4.39
N ALA A 374 -2.73 -14.16 -3.32
CA ALA A 374 -3.31 -13.16 -2.40
C ALA A 374 -2.27 -12.31 -1.64
N MET A 375 -1.14 -12.92 -1.26
CA MET A 375 -0.01 -12.18 -0.64
C MET A 375 0.97 -11.61 -1.68
N GLY A 376 0.68 -11.84 -2.95
CA GLY A 376 1.41 -11.26 -4.06
C GLY A 376 1.00 -9.81 -4.30
N THR A 377 1.72 -9.18 -5.21
CA THR A 377 1.42 -7.81 -5.68
C THR A 377 0.84 -7.83 -7.09
N ASN A 378 0.20 -8.94 -7.48
CA ASN A 378 -0.18 -9.20 -8.86
C ASN A 378 -1.15 -8.14 -9.42
N CYS A 379 -2.14 -7.71 -8.63
CA CYS A 379 -3.07 -6.65 -9.02
C CYS A 379 -2.35 -5.31 -9.26
N VAL A 380 -1.51 -4.92 -8.31
CA VAL A 380 -0.67 -3.72 -8.43
C VAL A 380 0.26 -3.83 -9.63
N LYS A 381 0.87 -4.99 -9.87
CA LYS A 381 1.75 -5.23 -11.02
C LYS A 381 1.02 -5.11 -12.36
N LEU A 382 -0.25 -5.52 -12.45
CA LEU A 382 -1.03 -5.37 -13.67
C LEU A 382 -1.30 -3.88 -13.94
N VAL A 383 -1.78 -3.15 -12.93
CA VAL A 383 -2.03 -1.71 -13.03
C VAL A 383 -0.74 -0.95 -13.36
N ASP A 384 0.36 -1.24 -12.66
CA ASP A 384 1.69 -0.68 -12.91
C ASP A 384 2.17 -0.95 -14.35
N THR A 385 1.90 -2.14 -14.88
CA THR A 385 2.22 -2.49 -16.28
C THR A 385 1.42 -1.63 -17.27
N ILE A 386 0.13 -1.39 -17.00
CA ILE A 386 -0.75 -0.56 -17.85
C ILE A 386 -0.30 0.91 -17.81
N VAL A 387 -0.01 1.43 -16.61
CA VAL A 387 0.30 2.86 -16.42
C VAL A 387 1.77 3.21 -16.61
N GLY A 388 2.68 2.24 -16.82
CA GLY A 388 4.12 2.49 -16.86
C GLY A 388 4.56 3.57 -17.86
N LYS A 389 3.88 3.69 -19.00
CA LYS A 389 4.17 4.73 -20.01
C LYS A 389 3.63 6.13 -19.68
N THR A 390 2.87 6.28 -18.60
CA THR A 390 2.36 7.59 -18.12
C THR A 390 3.39 8.38 -17.32
N GLY A 391 4.53 7.77 -16.96
CA GLY A 391 5.53 8.40 -16.09
C GLY A 391 5.17 8.40 -14.60
N ILE A 392 4.12 7.67 -14.21
CA ILE A 392 3.81 7.24 -12.83
C ILE A 392 4.51 5.91 -12.48
N ASP A 393 5.39 5.39 -13.35
CA ASP A 393 6.13 4.16 -13.11
C ASP A 393 6.88 4.23 -11.75
N LEU A 394 6.41 3.42 -10.80
CA LEU A 394 7.07 3.26 -9.53
C LEU A 394 8.27 2.35 -9.78
N MET A 395 9.44 2.98 -9.88
CA MET A 395 10.71 2.25 -9.91
C MET A 395 10.69 1.14 -8.84
N LYS A 396 10.79 -0.10 -9.31
CA LYS A 396 10.73 -1.34 -8.53
C LYS A 396 12.00 -1.52 -7.69
N ILE A 397 12.33 -0.57 -6.82
CA ILE A 397 13.58 -0.64 -6.04
C ILE A 397 13.58 -1.88 -5.11
N ASN A 398 12.41 -2.38 -4.70
CA ASN A 398 12.29 -3.54 -3.81
C ASN A 398 11.54 -4.76 -4.40
N GLY A 399 11.19 -4.75 -5.70
CA GLY A 399 10.49 -5.87 -6.37
C GLY A 399 9.04 -6.16 -5.93
N ILE A 400 8.55 -5.50 -4.89
CA ILE A 400 7.21 -5.64 -4.31
C ILE A 400 6.56 -4.25 -4.19
N ILE A 401 5.53 -3.97 -4.98
CA ILE A 401 4.73 -2.74 -4.88
C ILE A 401 3.41 -3.10 -4.20
N THR A 402 3.19 -2.64 -2.97
CA THR A 402 1.93 -2.88 -2.25
C THR A 402 0.89 -1.81 -2.61
N PRO A 403 -0.41 -2.11 -2.46
CA PRO A 403 -1.47 -1.10 -2.66
C PRO A 403 -1.24 0.16 -1.82
N GLY A 404 -0.74 0.02 -0.59
CA GLY A 404 -0.40 1.16 0.25
C GLY A 404 0.81 1.98 -0.22
N ALA A 405 1.82 1.35 -0.83
CA ALA A 405 2.91 2.10 -1.45
C ALA A 405 2.41 2.91 -2.65
N TYR A 406 1.48 2.33 -3.41
CA TYR A 406 0.80 2.99 -4.52
C TYR A 406 -0.05 4.17 -4.03
N LEU A 407 -0.77 4.00 -2.92
CA LEU A 407 -1.56 5.03 -2.25
C LEU A 407 -0.72 6.23 -1.83
N ASP A 408 0.36 6.02 -1.08
CA ASP A 408 1.27 7.11 -0.66
C ASP A 408 1.87 7.84 -1.85
N TYR A 409 2.21 7.10 -2.91
CA TYR A 409 2.76 7.69 -4.12
C TYR A 409 1.74 8.60 -4.83
N LEU A 410 0.51 8.13 -5.04
CA LEU A 410 -0.54 8.90 -5.69
C LEU A 410 -0.99 10.10 -4.83
N ASP A 411 -1.06 9.94 -3.51
CA ASP A 411 -1.34 11.04 -2.58
C ASP A 411 -0.29 12.15 -2.70
N ARG A 412 1.01 11.80 -2.71
CA ARG A 412 2.08 12.79 -2.90
C ARG A 412 1.99 13.49 -4.25
N LEU A 413 1.68 12.75 -5.32
CA LEU A 413 1.53 13.33 -6.65
C LEU A 413 0.36 14.32 -6.70
N TYR A 414 -0.77 13.97 -6.08
CA TYR A 414 -1.93 14.84 -5.97
C TYR A 414 -1.64 16.09 -5.14
N GLU A 415 -1.05 15.94 -3.94
CA GLU A 415 -0.75 17.04 -3.03
C GLU A 415 0.25 18.05 -3.60
N ARG A 416 1.12 17.61 -4.51
CA ARG A 416 2.07 18.48 -5.22
C ARG A 416 1.38 19.49 -6.16
N GLY A 417 0.22 19.13 -6.72
CA GLY A 417 -0.58 19.98 -7.61
C GLY A 417 -0.01 20.27 -9.00
N ASP A 418 1.21 19.80 -9.31
CA ASP A 418 1.89 19.90 -10.62
C ASP A 418 2.22 18.52 -11.21
N SER A 419 1.34 17.54 -10.97
CA SER A 419 1.45 16.18 -11.51
C SER A 419 0.31 15.87 -12.49
N ILE A 420 0.38 14.71 -13.14
CA ILE A 420 -0.72 14.20 -13.96
C ILE A 420 -1.91 13.71 -13.12
N VAL A 421 -1.75 13.59 -11.79
CA VAL A 421 -2.84 13.25 -10.86
C VAL A 421 -3.57 14.53 -10.49
N VAL A 422 -4.76 14.72 -11.05
CA VAL A 422 -5.53 15.97 -10.99
C VAL A 422 -6.71 15.92 -10.04
N SER A 423 -7.17 14.72 -9.69
CA SER A 423 -8.27 14.54 -8.75
C SER A 423 -8.00 13.40 -7.77
N ARG A 424 -8.57 13.54 -6.58
CA ARG A 424 -8.64 12.51 -5.55
C ARG A 424 -10.09 12.46 -5.07
N THR A 425 -10.70 11.28 -5.13
CA THR A 425 -12.10 11.07 -4.78
C THR A 425 -12.21 9.88 -3.83
N LEU A 426 -12.83 10.11 -2.68
CA LEU A 426 -13.21 9.03 -1.77
C LEU A 426 -14.63 8.56 -2.13
N TYR A 427 -14.77 7.31 -2.57
CA TYR A 427 -16.07 6.67 -2.76
C TYR A 427 -16.39 5.80 -1.55
N GLN A 428 -17.56 6.04 -0.94
CA GLN A 428 -18.03 5.32 0.24
C GLN A 428 -19.56 5.32 0.31
N ASP A 429 -20.12 4.32 1.00
CA ASP A 429 -21.53 4.25 1.38
C ASP A 429 -21.73 4.98 2.73
N ILE A 430 -22.18 6.24 2.67
CA ILE A 430 -22.34 7.12 3.84
C ILE A 430 -23.46 6.62 4.76
N GLU A 431 -24.61 6.22 4.18
CA GLU A 431 -25.80 5.84 4.95
C GLU A 431 -25.57 4.57 5.78
N LYS A 432 -24.83 3.60 5.24
CA LYS A 432 -24.57 2.35 5.95
C LYS A 432 -23.48 2.47 7.01
N ASN A 433 -22.47 3.32 6.80
CA ASN A 433 -21.44 3.56 7.80
C ASN A 433 -22.02 4.24 9.06
N ILE A 434 -23.03 5.11 8.91
CA ILE A 434 -23.77 5.71 10.03
C ILE A 434 -24.59 4.66 10.81
N LYS A 435 -25.25 3.72 10.12
CA LYS A 435 -26.04 2.65 10.77
C LYS A 435 -25.18 1.64 11.54
N LYS A 436 -23.89 1.50 11.20
CA LYS A 436 -22.99 0.53 11.83
C LYS A 436 -22.54 0.95 13.24
N ASP A 437 -22.60 2.25 13.56
CA ASP A 437 -22.19 2.82 14.85
C ASP A 437 -23.37 3.18 15.76
N GLY A 438 -24.59 2.69 15.48
CA GLY A 438 -25.72 2.75 16.42
C GLY A 438 -26.31 4.14 16.68
N LEU A 439 -26.12 5.10 15.78
CA LEU A 439 -26.73 6.44 15.85
C LEU A 439 -27.98 6.54 14.96
N SER A 440 -28.92 5.60 15.12
CA SER A 440 -30.23 5.67 14.47
C SER A 440 -31.39 5.55 15.45
N ASP A 441 -31.28 6.17 16.62
CA ASP A 441 -32.42 6.46 17.50
C ASP A 441 -32.28 7.86 18.10
N PHE A 442 -32.65 8.86 17.30
CA PHE A 442 -33.20 10.12 17.80
C PHE A 442 -34.29 10.56 16.83
N GLY A 443 -35.46 9.95 17.00
CA GLY A 443 -36.74 10.53 16.58
C GLY A 443 -37.23 11.56 17.60
#